data_AF-A0A9P1P9E9-F1
#
_entry.id   AF-A0A9P1P9E9-F1
#
_cell.length_a   1.000
_cell.length_b   1.000
_cell.length_c   1.000
_cell.angle_alpha   90.00
_cell.angle_beta   90.00
_cell.angle_gamma   90.00
#
_symmetry.space_group_name_H-M   'P 1'
#
loop_
_entity.id
_entity.type
_entity.pdbx_description
1 polymer ?
#
loop_
_entity_poly.entity_id
_entity_poly.type
_entity_poly.pdbx_seq_one_letter_code
_entity_poly.pdbx_strand_id
1 'polypeptide(L)'
;MYDNNIYNDIYIDKKINLIEVLNDMLIYSKEKPYISKDLNDFIELLKLEKLNDINGFDENNLDNARQNNYVWSMTELEDYIYVGTGRNVLLQYLYRVAPNIDLSLDWIPNKIDNSAEIWRYKKDKSLPWQKVYKATKDSGIDGFRFMIKYESFGVKPCLYAATNGGNVQILKSTNGVNWFKLDSKNLKGSTSRAMTIHNGKLYLATVDQESDDISKLYKPLIYSSSDPELYGWDKIKIGTKKNKNPIGYIYGMVSFNEKLYVATSHYEGMQVWRTNKSDPEKDDWTLILDKGAGDKANQVPLSMGVYKEHLYVGATMELSNITSFITPKGCDVIRIDKNDNWQLIVGGEPLIATKPSVGERGKSLSGLMSGFNNPLNVYAWQIKEHDGKLLIGTLDHGITMEPVLEICIKNKELLRYLLEKRGIKVSPEEIIEQLEITIKKLKEIDYPYGFDLYTSKDGINFKPCIYKGLGNKQNYGSRILYVGDENKLYIGTANPYEGCEVWRERKIKLSNYFDDEFFNSDFFCENIECKCD
;
A
#
# COMPACT_ATOMS: atom_id res chain seq x y z
N MET A 1 4.91 22.61 26.37
CA MET A 1 6.03 21.67 26.13
C MET A 1 5.40 20.29 26.04
N TYR A 2 5.07 19.84 24.83
CA TYR A 2 4.44 18.53 24.64
C TYR A 2 5.51 17.54 24.23
N ASP A 3 5.40 16.35 24.81
CA ASP A 3 6.43 15.36 24.88
C ASP A 3 6.70 14.74 23.50
N ASN A 4 7.91 14.94 22.96
CA ASN A 4 8.37 14.28 21.74
C ASN A 4 8.52 12.74 21.93
N ASN A 5 8.23 12.21 23.12
CA ASN A 5 8.29 10.79 23.47
C ASN A 5 7.25 9.89 22.81
N ILE A 6 6.22 10.41 22.13
CA ILE A 6 5.12 9.59 21.57
C ILE A 6 5.60 8.53 20.56
N TYR A 7 6.73 8.77 19.90
CA TYR A 7 7.34 7.86 18.91
C TYR A 7 8.50 7.01 19.47
N ASN A 8 8.85 7.22 20.74
CA ASN A 8 10.02 6.60 21.38
C ASN A 8 9.71 5.29 22.11
N ASP A 9 8.44 5.03 22.45
CA ASP A 9 8.04 3.88 23.28
C ASP A 9 8.48 2.51 22.72
N ILE A 10 8.63 2.38 21.39
CA ILE A 10 9.06 1.13 20.75
C ILE A 10 10.51 0.77 21.14
N TYR A 11 11.39 1.77 21.30
CA TYR A 11 12.80 1.56 21.66
C TYR A 11 13.11 1.85 23.13
N ILE A 12 12.23 2.58 23.85
CA ILE A 12 12.47 2.96 25.24
C ILE A 12 12.26 1.78 26.21
N ASP A 13 11.34 0.84 25.94
CA ASP A 13 11.01 -0.22 26.91
C ASP A 13 11.20 -1.66 26.43
N LYS A 14 11.35 -1.89 25.12
CA LYS A 14 11.75 -3.18 24.58
C LYS A 14 12.93 -2.96 23.66
N LYS A 15 14.12 -3.43 24.04
CA LYS A 15 15.08 -3.87 23.02
C LYS A 15 14.33 -4.95 22.23
N ILE A 16 13.64 -4.59 21.14
CA ILE A 16 13.20 -5.58 20.17
C ILE A 16 14.51 -6.17 19.70
N ASN A 17 14.83 -7.34 20.26
CA ASN A 17 16.04 -8.03 19.93
C ASN A 17 15.84 -8.47 18.48
N LEU A 18 16.36 -7.69 17.55
CA LEU A 18 16.26 -8.00 16.12
C LEU A 18 16.80 -9.42 15.85
N ILE A 19 17.70 -9.91 16.71
CA ILE A 19 18.16 -11.30 16.73
C ILE A 19 17.02 -12.28 17.02
N GLU A 20 16.11 -12.02 17.96
CA GLU A 20 14.92 -12.84 18.23
C GLU A 20 13.94 -12.82 17.07
N VAL A 21 13.63 -11.63 16.51
CA VAL A 21 12.79 -11.52 15.30
C VAL A 21 13.38 -12.31 14.14
N LEU A 22 14.70 -12.22 13.96
CA LEU A 22 15.41 -12.98 12.92
C LEU A 22 15.56 -14.47 13.26
N ASN A 23 15.54 -14.85 14.54
CA ASN A 23 15.51 -16.25 14.97
C ASN A 23 14.14 -16.87 14.71
N ASP A 24 13.06 -16.11 14.94
CA ASP A 24 11.71 -16.50 14.54
C ASP A 24 11.61 -16.63 13.01
N MET A 25 12.24 -15.73 12.25
CA MET A 25 12.37 -15.87 10.79
C MET A 25 13.21 -17.09 10.38
N LEU A 26 14.25 -17.45 11.13
CA LEU A 26 15.07 -18.65 10.90
C LEU A 26 14.30 -19.94 11.23
N ILE A 27 13.45 -19.93 12.24
CA ILE A 27 12.53 -21.03 12.55
C ILE A 27 11.52 -21.15 11.41
N TYR A 28 10.94 -20.03 10.96
CA TYR A 28 9.99 -19.99 9.85
C TYR A 28 10.60 -20.40 8.51
N SER A 29 11.84 -19.98 8.20
CA SER A 29 12.53 -20.39 6.96
C SER A 29 12.88 -21.88 6.96
N LYS A 30 13.10 -22.47 8.15
CA LYS A 30 13.27 -23.92 8.33
C LYS A 30 11.94 -24.69 8.26
N GLU A 31 10.80 -24.04 8.54
CA GLU A 31 9.45 -24.63 8.47
C GLU A 31 8.79 -24.57 7.08
N LYS A 32 9.56 -24.32 6.01
CA LYS A 32 9.21 -24.63 4.60
C LYS A 32 7.95 -23.96 3.98
N PRO A 33 7.93 -22.62 3.80
CA PRO A 33 7.09 -22.05 2.74
C PRO A 33 7.89 -21.43 1.58
N TYR A 34 9.14 -21.00 1.80
CA TYR A 34 9.89 -20.24 0.81
C TYR A 34 10.77 -21.05 -0.14
N ILE A 35 10.96 -22.35 0.14
CA ILE A 35 11.55 -23.29 -0.83
C ILE A 35 10.41 -24.00 -1.54
N SER A 36 9.60 -23.23 -2.26
CA SER A 36 8.86 -23.79 -3.38
C SER A 36 9.84 -23.89 -4.55
N LYS A 37 10.28 -25.12 -4.81
CA LYS A 37 10.60 -25.57 -6.16
C LYS A 37 9.32 -26.05 -6.86
N ASP A 38 8.15 -25.62 -6.38
CA ASP A 38 6.88 -26.19 -6.81
C ASP A 38 6.48 -25.58 -8.14
N LEU A 39 6.23 -26.47 -9.09
CA LEU A 39 5.64 -26.20 -10.39
C LEU A 39 4.41 -25.27 -10.31
N ASN A 40 3.68 -25.29 -9.19
CA ASN A 40 2.54 -24.42 -8.93
C ASN A 40 2.89 -22.93 -8.99
N ASP A 41 4.03 -22.50 -8.43
CA ASP A 41 4.42 -21.08 -8.46
C ASP A 41 4.80 -20.65 -9.87
N PHE A 42 5.47 -21.53 -10.60
CA PHE A 42 5.76 -21.32 -12.02
C PHE A 42 4.45 -21.20 -12.82
N ILE A 43 3.47 -22.07 -12.56
CA ILE A 43 2.15 -22.02 -13.20
C ILE A 43 1.41 -20.70 -12.85
N GLU A 44 1.44 -20.23 -11.61
CA GLU A 44 0.83 -18.96 -11.23
C GLU A 44 1.52 -17.76 -11.91
N LEU A 45 2.86 -17.77 -12.01
CA LEU A 45 3.60 -16.77 -12.78
C LEU A 45 3.26 -16.83 -14.28
N LEU A 46 3.08 -18.03 -14.83
CA LEU A 46 2.66 -18.19 -16.23
C LEU A 46 1.29 -17.58 -16.50
N LYS A 47 0.41 -17.49 -15.50
CA LYS A 47 -0.90 -16.82 -15.62
C LYS A 47 -0.79 -15.30 -15.64
N LEU A 48 0.40 -14.73 -15.50
CA LEU A 48 0.63 -13.30 -15.57
C LEU A 48 1.52 -12.97 -16.78
N GLU A 49 1.30 -11.78 -17.31
CA GLU A 49 2.17 -11.18 -18.32
C GLU A 49 2.52 -9.76 -17.92
N LYS A 50 3.80 -9.43 -18.02
CA LYS A 50 4.28 -8.06 -17.91
C LYS A 50 3.82 -7.29 -19.14
N LEU A 51 3.28 -6.09 -18.93
CA LEU A 51 2.72 -5.27 -20.00
C LEU A 51 3.68 -4.18 -20.50
N ASN A 52 4.63 -3.75 -19.68
CA ASN A 52 5.63 -2.75 -20.06
C ASN A 52 7.01 -3.42 -20.20
N ASP A 53 7.64 -3.27 -21.36
CA ASP A 53 8.98 -3.83 -21.59
C ASP A 53 10.06 -3.07 -20.80
N ILE A 54 9.87 -1.76 -20.64
CA ILE A 54 10.73 -0.87 -19.86
C ILE A 54 10.08 -0.54 -18.53
N ASN A 55 10.78 -0.81 -17.42
CA ASN A 55 10.35 -0.43 -16.08
C ASN A 55 10.15 1.09 -16.01
N GLY A 56 8.94 1.50 -15.64
CA GLY A 56 8.53 2.91 -15.66
C GLY A 56 8.22 3.51 -17.04
N PHE A 57 7.95 2.66 -18.04
CA PHE A 57 7.30 2.95 -19.34
C PHE A 57 8.13 3.66 -20.42
N ASP A 58 8.96 4.65 -20.09
CA ASP A 58 9.55 5.56 -21.09
C ASP A 58 10.70 4.93 -21.88
N GLU A 59 10.37 4.25 -22.97
CA GLU A 59 11.33 3.60 -23.88
C GLU A 59 12.31 4.57 -24.56
N ASN A 60 11.92 5.84 -24.69
CA ASN A 60 12.73 6.86 -25.34
C ASN A 60 13.68 7.55 -24.36
N ASN A 61 13.48 7.38 -23.05
CA ASN A 61 14.31 7.97 -22.02
C ASN A 61 14.33 7.10 -20.75
N LEU A 62 15.29 6.17 -20.68
CA LEU A 62 15.46 5.26 -19.55
C LEU A 62 15.71 5.98 -18.21
N ASP A 63 16.36 7.15 -18.24
CA ASP A 63 16.55 7.97 -17.03
C ASP A 63 15.23 8.59 -16.56
N ASN A 64 14.29 8.88 -17.46
CA ASN A 64 12.92 9.26 -17.06
C ASN A 64 12.11 8.04 -16.59
N ALA A 65 12.28 6.89 -17.25
CA ALA A 65 11.54 5.67 -16.96
C ALA A 65 11.78 5.21 -15.51
N ARG A 66 13.06 5.07 -15.09
CA ARG A 66 13.43 4.67 -13.71
C ARG A 66 12.76 5.52 -12.63
N GLN A 67 12.48 6.80 -12.91
CA GLN A 67 11.90 7.74 -11.96
C GLN A 67 10.40 7.53 -11.74
N ASN A 68 9.69 6.83 -12.65
CA ASN A 68 8.33 6.34 -12.42
C ASN A 68 8.37 5.12 -11.48
N ASN A 69 8.70 5.36 -10.21
CA ASN A 69 8.98 4.30 -9.25
C ASN A 69 7.74 3.46 -8.91
N TYR A 70 6.54 4.05 -8.90
CA TYR A 70 5.33 3.40 -8.39
C TYR A 70 4.17 3.53 -9.37
N VAL A 71 3.43 2.45 -9.58
CA VAL A 71 2.04 2.50 -10.07
C VAL A 71 1.16 2.94 -8.91
N TRP A 72 0.96 4.25 -8.71
CA TRP A 72 0.21 4.75 -7.55
C TRP A 72 -1.29 4.63 -7.67
N SER A 73 -1.81 4.65 -8.88
CA SER A 73 -3.22 4.47 -9.17
C SER A 73 -3.41 3.77 -10.51
N MET A 74 -4.51 3.04 -10.63
CA MET A 74 -4.91 2.37 -11.87
C MET A 74 -6.42 2.37 -12.00
N THR A 75 -6.91 2.56 -13.21
CA THR A 75 -8.31 2.36 -13.58
C THR A 75 -8.42 2.11 -15.07
N GLU A 76 -9.62 1.97 -15.61
CA GLU A 76 -9.84 1.80 -17.05
C GLU A 76 -10.87 2.78 -17.58
N LEU A 77 -10.76 3.06 -18.89
CA LEU A 77 -11.78 3.75 -19.66
C LEU A 77 -11.78 3.13 -21.06
N GLU A 78 -12.94 2.59 -21.46
CA GLU A 78 -13.12 1.92 -22.75
C GLU A 78 -12.08 0.79 -22.94
N ASP A 79 -11.31 0.83 -24.03
CA ASP A 79 -10.33 -0.21 -24.39
C ASP A 79 -8.96 -0.02 -23.72
N TYR A 80 -8.83 0.91 -22.77
CA TYR A 80 -7.55 1.29 -22.18
C TYR A 80 -7.50 1.15 -20.67
N ILE A 81 -6.36 0.69 -20.17
CA ILE A 81 -5.97 0.80 -18.76
C ILE A 81 -5.12 2.05 -18.60
N TYR A 82 -5.32 2.78 -17.51
CA TYR A 82 -4.62 4.01 -17.16
C TYR A 82 -3.83 3.80 -15.87
N VAL A 83 -2.61 4.32 -15.85
CA VAL A 83 -1.70 4.27 -14.70
C VAL A 83 -1.26 5.67 -14.35
N GLY A 84 -1.53 6.08 -13.11
CA GLY A 84 -0.97 7.27 -12.52
C GLY A 84 0.32 6.93 -11.75
N THR A 85 1.42 7.62 -12.06
CA THR A 85 2.73 7.28 -11.47
C THR A 85 3.01 8.07 -10.19
N GLY A 86 3.86 7.51 -9.33
CA GLY A 86 4.56 8.25 -8.27
C GLY A 86 6.03 8.41 -8.63
N ARG A 87 6.52 9.66 -8.65
CA ARG A 87 7.89 9.98 -9.06
C ARG A 87 8.85 9.88 -7.88
N ASN A 88 10.01 9.26 -8.05
CA ASN A 88 11.14 9.35 -7.12
C ASN A 88 10.77 9.18 -5.63
N VAL A 89 9.84 8.28 -5.31
CA VAL A 89 9.08 8.31 -4.05
C VAL A 89 9.98 8.21 -2.82
N LEU A 90 10.94 7.28 -2.82
CA LEU A 90 11.89 7.14 -1.72
C LEU A 90 12.87 8.33 -1.68
N LEU A 91 13.39 8.77 -2.83
CA LEU A 91 14.31 9.89 -2.91
C LEU A 91 13.69 11.19 -2.38
N GLN A 92 12.45 11.49 -2.78
CA GLN A 92 11.71 12.66 -2.30
C GLN A 92 11.43 12.56 -0.80
N TYR A 93 11.10 11.36 -0.30
CA TYR A 93 10.92 11.13 1.12
C TYR A 93 12.20 11.39 1.92
N LEU A 94 13.34 10.89 1.45
CA LEU A 94 14.65 11.07 2.08
C LEU A 94 15.02 12.56 2.16
N TYR A 95 14.91 13.32 1.06
CA TYR A 95 15.19 14.76 1.06
C TYR A 95 14.24 15.56 1.95
N ARG A 96 12.98 15.12 2.12
CA ARG A 96 12.04 15.78 3.04
C ARG A 96 12.43 15.58 4.50
N VAL A 97 12.88 14.37 4.87
CA VAL A 97 13.28 14.06 6.24
C VAL A 97 14.67 14.63 6.57
N ALA A 98 15.57 14.60 5.60
CA ALA A 98 16.96 14.97 5.74
C ALA A 98 17.45 15.68 4.46
N PRO A 99 17.24 17.00 4.33
CA PRO A 99 17.57 17.74 3.10
C PRO A 99 19.04 17.67 2.68
N ASN A 100 19.95 17.49 3.64
CA ASN A 100 21.40 17.41 3.42
C ASN A 100 21.93 15.96 3.44
N ILE A 101 21.05 14.97 3.21
CA ILE A 101 21.45 13.56 3.20
C ILE A 101 22.38 13.26 2.03
N ASP A 102 23.51 12.62 2.32
CA ASP A 102 24.45 12.13 1.32
C ASP A 102 23.98 10.76 0.80
N LEU A 103 23.77 10.66 -0.52
CA LEU A 103 23.28 9.46 -1.18
C LEU A 103 24.27 9.02 -2.26
N SER A 104 24.37 7.71 -2.46
CA SER A 104 25.19 7.15 -3.54
C SER A 104 24.66 7.54 -4.91
N LEU A 105 25.55 7.69 -5.89
CA LEU A 105 25.18 8.10 -7.25
C LEU A 105 24.15 7.15 -7.88
N ASP A 106 24.21 5.86 -7.56
CA ASP A 106 23.27 4.85 -8.06
C ASP A 106 21.81 5.11 -7.66
N TRP A 107 21.58 5.89 -6.60
CA TRP A 107 20.25 6.30 -6.12
C TRP A 107 19.66 7.48 -6.89
N ILE A 108 20.52 8.27 -7.52
CA ILE A 108 20.17 9.60 -8.01
C ILE A 108 20.01 9.53 -9.53
N PRO A 109 18.85 9.93 -10.10
CA PRO A 109 18.70 10.05 -11.54
C PRO A 109 19.67 11.07 -12.12
N ASN A 110 20.13 10.83 -13.35
CA ASN A 110 21.05 11.75 -14.03
C ASN A 110 20.44 13.15 -14.09
N LYS A 111 19.11 13.20 -14.30
CA LYS A 111 18.33 14.42 -14.17
C LYS A 111 17.05 14.16 -13.36
N ILE A 112 17.02 14.68 -12.13
CA ILE A 112 15.82 14.64 -11.30
C ILE A 112 14.67 15.39 -12.00
N ASP A 113 13.60 14.67 -12.26
CA ASP A 113 12.32 15.18 -12.74
C ASP A 113 11.18 14.58 -11.89
N ASN A 114 10.69 15.39 -10.96
CA ASN A 114 9.58 15.00 -10.09
C ASN A 114 8.21 15.22 -10.74
N SER A 115 8.11 15.76 -11.96
CA SER A 115 6.79 15.98 -12.58
C SER A 115 6.10 14.65 -12.91
N ALA A 116 4.93 14.43 -12.30
CA ALA A 116 4.13 13.21 -12.44
C ALA A 116 3.66 12.92 -13.87
N GLU A 117 3.33 11.66 -14.11
CA GLU A 117 2.86 11.19 -15.42
C GLU A 117 1.59 10.33 -15.29
N ILE A 118 0.75 10.39 -16.32
CA ILE A 118 -0.31 9.41 -16.56
C ILE A 118 -0.01 8.70 -17.86
N TRP A 119 0.00 7.38 -17.80
CA TRP A 119 0.24 6.50 -18.94
C TRP A 119 -1.00 5.66 -19.21
N ARG A 120 -1.21 5.28 -20.47
CA ARG A 120 -2.27 4.33 -20.84
C ARG A 120 -1.75 3.21 -21.70
N TYR A 121 -2.45 2.08 -21.66
CA TYR A 121 -2.19 0.89 -22.44
C TYR A 121 -3.47 0.38 -23.07
N LYS A 122 -3.44 0.10 -24.38
CA LYS A 122 -4.59 -0.48 -25.08
C LYS A 122 -4.66 -1.98 -24.76
N LYS A 123 -5.79 -2.44 -24.24
CA LYS A 123 -5.96 -3.81 -23.71
C LYS A 123 -5.71 -4.90 -24.76
N ASP A 124 -5.89 -4.61 -26.05
CA ASP A 124 -5.63 -5.55 -27.15
C ASP A 124 -4.15 -5.62 -27.57
N LYS A 125 -3.26 -4.85 -26.93
CA LYS A 125 -1.82 -4.75 -27.22
C LYS A 125 -1.47 -4.20 -28.61
N SER A 126 -2.44 -3.65 -29.34
CA SER A 126 -2.18 -3.13 -30.70
C SER A 126 -1.41 -1.82 -30.71
N LEU A 127 -1.21 -1.18 -29.55
CA LEU A 127 -0.45 0.05 -29.39
C LEU A 127 0.54 -0.07 -28.22
N PRO A 128 1.71 0.60 -28.29
CA PRO A 128 2.62 0.70 -27.17
C PRO A 128 2.01 1.52 -26.02
N TRP A 129 2.69 1.55 -24.88
CA TRP A 129 2.34 2.47 -23.79
C TRP A 129 2.41 3.92 -24.26
N GLN A 130 1.40 4.71 -23.88
CA GLN A 130 1.29 6.11 -24.28
C GLN A 130 1.25 7.00 -23.05
N LYS A 131 2.18 7.96 -22.96
CA LYS A 131 2.09 9.04 -21.98
C LYS A 131 1.00 10.02 -22.42
N VAL A 132 -0.09 10.07 -21.66
CA VAL A 132 -1.25 10.93 -21.94
C VAL A 132 -1.30 12.19 -21.09
N TYR A 133 -0.49 12.24 -20.04
CA TYR A 133 -0.31 13.45 -19.25
C TYR A 133 1.09 13.53 -18.65
N LYS A 134 1.65 14.74 -18.62
CA LYS A 134 2.85 15.11 -17.87
C LYS A 134 2.54 16.38 -17.10
N ALA A 135 2.76 16.36 -15.79
CA ALA A 135 2.61 17.55 -14.97
C ALA A 135 3.63 18.63 -15.38
N THR A 136 3.26 19.90 -15.29
CA THR A 136 4.23 20.99 -15.39
C THR A 136 5.00 21.11 -14.09
N LYS A 137 6.25 21.61 -14.14
CA LYS A 137 7.05 21.82 -12.91
C LYS A 137 6.32 22.74 -11.92
N ASP A 138 5.71 23.79 -12.43
CA ASP A 138 5.03 24.82 -11.63
C ASP A 138 3.73 24.30 -10.98
N SER A 139 3.20 23.17 -11.44
CA SER A 139 2.02 22.55 -10.83
C SER A 139 2.30 21.94 -9.46
N GLY A 140 3.57 21.61 -9.17
CA GLY A 140 3.98 20.91 -7.95
C GLY A 140 3.43 19.47 -7.83
N ILE A 141 2.87 18.90 -8.91
CA ILE A 141 2.32 17.54 -8.91
C ILE A 141 3.45 16.53 -9.12
N ASP A 142 3.69 15.71 -8.10
CA ASP A 142 4.76 14.69 -8.10
C ASP A 142 4.26 13.24 -8.18
N GLY A 143 2.93 13.05 -8.11
CA GLY A 143 2.30 11.83 -8.57
C GLY A 143 0.78 11.86 -8.53
N PHE A 144 0.19 10.79 -9.03
CA PHE A 144 -1.26 10.56 -9.06
C PHE A 144 -1.61 9.45 -8.10
N ARG A 145 -1.93 9.83 -6.86
CA ARG A 145 -2.00 8.92 -5.71
C ARG A 145 -3.28 8.07 -5.68
N PHE A 146 -4.34 8.52 -6.35
CA PHE A 146 -5.59 7.78 -6.53
C PHE A 146 -6.21 8.12 -7.89
N MET A 147 -6.89 7.15 -8.51
CA MET A 147 -7.65 7.35 -9.75
C MET A 147 -8.90 6.48 -9.74
N ILE A 148 -10.03 7.04 -10.20
CA ILE A 148 -11.32 6.33 -10.20
C ILE A 148 -12.15 6.72 -11.43
N LYS A 149 -12.87 5.74 -11.98
CA LYS A 149 -13.91 5.91 -12.99
C LYS A 149 -15.23 6.28 -12.29
N TYR A 150 -15.82 7.42 -12.62
CA TYR A 150 -17.08 7.90 -12.04
C TYR A 150 -18.00 8.50 -13.10
N GLU A 151 -19.29 8.16 -13.01
CA GLU A 151 -20.35 8.67 -13.87
C GLU A 151 -20.84 10.01 -13.34
N SER A 152 -20.56 11.08 -14.08
CA SER A 152 -21.03 12.43 -13.78
C SER A 152 -22.30 12.73 -14.55
N PHE A 153 -23.12 13.68 -14.07
CA PHE A 153 -24.49 13.87 -14.56
C PHE A 153 -24.56 14.01 -16.09
N GLY A 154 -25.21 13.06 -16.75
CA GLY A 154 -25.47 13.10 -18.20
C GLY A 154 -24.25 12.85 -19.10
N VAL A 155 -23.11 12.43 -18.55
CA VAL A 155 -21.89 12.11 -19.31
C VAL A 155 -21.56 10.62 -19.16
N LYS A 156 -20.92 10.03 -20.18
CA LYS A 156 -20.25 8.74 -20.05
C LYS A 156 -19.28 8.74 -18.85
N PRO A 157 -18.95 7.58 -18.26
CA PRO A 157 -17.97 7.50 -17.18
C PRO A 157 -16.69 8.29 -17.49
N CYS A 158 -16.28 9.13 -16.55
CA CYS A 158 -15.07 9.94 -16.65
C CYS A 158 -14.00 9.41 -15.70
N LEU A 159 -12.74 9.72 -16.00
CA LEU A 159 -11.63 9.47 -15.10
C LEU A 159 -11.40 10.69 -14.20
N TYR A 160 -11.22 10.44 -12.91
CA TYR A 160 -10.81 11.43 -11.92
C TYR A 160 -9.52 10.97 -11.26
N ALA A 161 -8.47 11.79 -11.34
CA ALA A 161 -7.16 11.51 -10.75
C ALA A 161 -6.83 12.53 -9.67
N ALA A 162 -6.56 12.05 -8.46
CA ALA A 162 -6.16 12.88 -7.33
C ALA A 162 -4.64 12.88 -7.17
N THR A 163 -4.06 14.06 -6.95
CA THR A 163 -2.61 14.25 -6.96
C THR A 163 -1.97 14.07 -5.57
N ASN A 164 -0.66 13.89 -5.59
CA ASN A 164 0.28 14.23 -4.52
C ASN A 164 1.08 15.46 -4.96
N GLY A 165 1.38 16.37 -4.03
CA GLY A 165 2.14 17.60 -4.29
C GLY A 165 1.93 18.63 -3.17
N GLY A 166 2.32 19.89 -3.37
CA GLY A 166 2.15 20.93 -2.33
C GLY A 166 0.67 21.20 -1.98
N ASN A 167 -0.22 21.12 -2.96
CA ASN A 167 -1.68 21.11 -2.74
C ASN A 167 -2.32 20.00 -3.57
N VAL A 168 -3.31 19.33 -2.98
CA VAL A 168 -4.11 18.33 -3.68
C VAL A 168 -4.91 18.97 -4.82
N GLN A 169 -4.82 18.36 -5.99
CA GLN A 169 -5.48 18.77 -7.22
C GLN A 169 -6.25 17.57 -7.76
N ILE A 170 -7.35 17.83 -8.45
CA ILE A 170 -8.15 16.80 -9.13
C ILE A 170 -8.10 17.08 -10.62
N LEU A 171 -7.69 16.09 -11.40
CA LEU A 171 -7.75 16.15 -12.85
C LEU A 171 -8.90 15.26 -13.33
N LYS A 172 -9.60 15.72 -14.37
CA LYS A 172 -10.66 14.98 -15.05
C LYS A 172 -10.28 14.69 -16.49
N SER A 173 -10.67 13.52 -16.99
CA SER A 173 -10.67 13.23 -18.42
C SER A 173 -11.93 12.48 -18.84
N THR A 174 -12.52 12.89 -19.96
CA THR A 174 -13.70 12.26 -20.57
C THR A 174 -13.33 11.28 -21.69
N ASN A 175 -12.08 11.31 -22.17
CA ASN A 175 -11.58 10.51 -23.31
C ASN A 175 -10.21 9.86 -23.04
N GLY A 176 -9.68 10.04 -21.82
CA GLY A 176 -8.39 9.50 -21.37
C GLY A 176 -7.14 10.18 -21.93
N VAL A 177 -7.24 11.07 -22.91
CA VAL A 177 -6.09 11.76 -23.52
C VAL A 177 -6.03 13.24 -23.21
N ASN A 178 -7.19 13.88 -23.03
CA ASN A 178 -7.28 15.28 -22.65
C ASN A 178 -7.61 15.35 -21.16
N TRP A 179 -6.69 15.88 -20.38
CA TRP A 179 -6.81 15.98 -18.93
C TRP A 179 -6.88 17.44 -18.50
N PHE A 180 -7.89 17.76 -17.70
CA PHE A 180 -8.16 19.12 -17.24
C PHE A 180 -8.15 19.16 -15.72
N LYS A 181 -7.44 20.13 -15.15
CA LYS A 181 -7.49 20.41 -13.72
C LYS A 181 -8.84 21.04 -13.38
N LEU A 182 -9.54 20.46 -12.40
CA LEU A 182 -10.78 21.01 -11.86
C LEU A 182 -10.51 22.06 -10.79
N ASP A 183 -11.53 22.86 -10.45
CA ASP A 183 -11.42 23.78 -9.32
C ASP A 183 -11.28 22.99 -8.01
N SER A 184 -10.14 23.18 -7.34
CA SER A 184 -9.79 22.52 -6.09
C SER A 184 -9.56 23.50 -4.93
N LYS A 185 -9.99 24.77 -5.04
CA LYS A 185 -9.73 25.82 -4.02
C LYS A 185 -10.24 25.46 -2.62
N ASN A 186 -11.30 24.66 -2.53
CA ASN A 186 -11.89 24.25 -1.25
C ASN A 186 -11.23 22.99 -0.67
N LEU A 187 -10.42 22.27 -1.45
CA LEU A 187 -9.66 21.13 -0.98
C LEU A 187 -8.46 21.61 -0.17
N LYS A 188 -8.17 20.90 0.92
CA LYS A 188 -7.03 21.18 1.80
C LYS A 188 -6.10 19.98 1.83
N GLY A 189 -4.83 20.23 2.13
CA GLY A 189 -3.79 19.22 2.21
C GLY A 189 -3.09 18.96 0.88
N SER A 190 -2.14 18.05 0.92
CA SER A 190 -1.13 17.81 -0.12
C SER A 190 -1.36 16.54 -0.93
N THR A 191 -2.21 15.63 -0.44
CA THR A 191 -2.39 14.32 -1.09
C THR A 191 -3.78 13.74 -0.84
N SER A 192 -4.21 12.83 -1.71
CA SER A 192 -5.38 11.99 -1.49
C SER A 192 -5.05 10.52 -1.67
N ARG A 193 -5.47 9.69 -0.70
CA ARG A 193 -5.27 8.24 -0.72
C ARG A 193 -6.56 7.45 -0.80
N ALA A 194 -7.71 8.10 -0.74
CA ALA A 194 -9.00 7.42 -0.71
C ALA A 194 -10.05 8.22 -1.50
N MET A 195 -10.63 7.54 -2.49
CA MET A 195 -11.87 7.94 -3.13
C MET A 195 -12.81 6.74 -3.19
N THR A 196 -14.10 6.98 -3.07
CA THR A 196 -15.11 5.92 -3.24
C THR A 196 -16.41 6.51 -3.76
N ILE A 197 -17.21 5.68 -4.39
CA ILE A 197 -18.58 6.05 -4.78
C ILE A 197 -19.51 5.49 -3.71
N HIS A 198 -20.36 6.35 -3.16
CA HIS A 198 -21.33 5.98 -2.14
C HIS A 198 -22.62 6.76 -2.38
N ASN A 199 -23.77 6.07 -2.42
CA ASN A 199 -25.09 6.65 -2.73
C ASN A 199 -25.09 7.56 -3.98
N GLY A 200 -24.38 7.14 -5.03
CA GLY A 200 -24.27 7.90 -6.28
C GLY A 200 -23.40 9.15 -6.24
N LYS A 201 -22.81 9.51 -5.09
CA LYS A 201 -21.86 10.62 -4.95
C LYS A 201 -20.42 10.11 -4.91
N LEU A 202 -19.51 10.91 -5.45
CA LEU A 202 -18.08 10.69 -5.31
C LEU A 202 -17.60 11.31 -3.99
N TYR A 203 -16.99 10.48 -3.14
CA TYR A 203 -16.33 10.91 -1.92
C TYR A 203 -14.83 10.92 -2.10
N LEU A 204 -14.17 11.90 -1.49
CA LEU A 204 -12.72 12.11 -1.51
C LEU A 204 -12.24 12.40 -0.09
N ALA A 205 -11.16 11.75 0.32
CA ALA A 205 -10.44 12.14 1.52
C ALA A 205 -9.06 12.71 1.17
N THR A 206 -8.66 13.77 1.87
CA THR A 206 -7.35 14.41 1.68
C THR A 206 -6.55 14.39 2.98
N VAL A 207 -5.23 14.47 2.85
CA VAL A 207 -4.29 14.46 3.96
C VAL A 207 -3.40 15.68 3.86
N ASP A 208 -3.26 16.38 4.98
CA ASP A 208 -2.41 17.55 5.10
C ASP A 208 -1.11 17.17 5.80
N GLN A 209 -0.09 16.79 5.01
CA GLN A 209 1.21 16.28 5.52
C GLN A 209 2.21 17.39 5.88
N GLU A 210 1.91 18.66 5.63
CA GLU A 210 2.88 19.77 5.79
C GLU A 210 2.83 20.45 7.17
N SER A 211 2.03 19.90 8.09
CA SER A 211 1.86 20.48 9.43
C SER A 211 2.69 19.75 10.48
N ASP A 212 3.71 20.41 11.02
CA ASP A 212 4.44 19.98 12.23
C ASP A 212 3.60 20.03 13.52
N ASP A 213 2.38 20.57 13.44
CA ASP A 213 1.44 20.65 14.56
C ASP A 213 0.65 19.35 14.73
N ILE A 214 1.02 18.56 15.74
CA ILE A 214 0.34 17.33 16.15
C ILE A 214 -1.16 17.54 16.45
N SER A 215 -1.59 18.75 16.82
CA SER A 215 -3.02 19.02 17.02
C SER A 215 -3.83 19.09 15.71
N LYS A 216 -3.16 19.33 14.57
CA LYS A 216 -3.77 19.33 13.22
C LYS A 216 -3.73 17.95 12.56
N LEU A 217 -2.83 17.06 12.98
CA LEU A 217 -2.74 15.64 12.57
C LEU A 217 -4.03 14.84 12.83
N TYR A 218 -4.99 15.38 13.60
CA TYR A 218 -6.21 14.68 14.00
C TYR A 218 -7.51 15.15 13.35
N LYS A 219 -7.48 16.08 12.38
CA LYS A 219 -8.71 16.54 11.70
C LYS A 219 -8.91 15.79 10.38
N PRO A 220 -9.88 14.86 10.28
CA PRO A 220 -10.19 14.23 9.02
C PRO A 220 -10.72 15.26 8.03
N LEU A 221 -10.25 15.16 6.78
CA LEU A 221 -10.72 15.94 5.66
C LEU A 221 -11.42 14.99 4.70
N ILE A 222 -12.75 15.13 4.62
CA ILE A 222 -13.62 14.37 3.73
C ILE A 222 -14.51 15.35 2.97
N TYR A 223 -14.66 15.06 1.68
CA TYR A 223 -15.42 15.85 0.72
C TYR A 223 -16.33 14.94 -0.08
N SER A 224 -17.42 15.50 -0.59
CA SER A 224 -18.32 14.82 -1.51
C SER A 224 -18.68 15.69 -2.69
N SER A 225 -19.02 15.08 -3.81
CA SER A 225 -19.61 15.75 -4.95
C SER A 225 -20.46 14.78 -5.77
N SER A 226 -21.58 15.26 -6.30
CA SER A 226 -22.33 14.55 -7.35
C SER A 226 -21.76 14.81 -8.76
N ASP A 227 -21.01 15.89 -8.92
CA ASP A 227 -20.29 16.22 -10.15
C ASP A 227 -19.18 17.23 -9.81
N PRO A 228 -17.91 16.79 -9.69
CA PRO A 228 -16.82 17.68 -9.30
C PRO A 228 -16.56 18.83 -10.27
N GLU A 229 -16.97 18.73 -11.54
CA GLU A 229 -16.80 19.80 -12.52
C GLU A 229 -17.90 20.85 -12.38
N LEU A 230 -19.16 20.42 -12.24
CA LEU A 230 -20.31 21.34 -12.19
C LEU A 230 -20.52 21.96 -10.80
N TYR A 231 -20.32 21.17 -9.74
CA TYR A 231 -20.68 21.57 -8.37
C TYR A 231 -19.46 21.73 -7.45
N GLY A 232 -18.27 21.36 -7.91
CA GLY A 232 -17.06 21.37 -7.08
C GLY A 232 -17.14 20.35 -5.95
N TRP A 233 -16.44 20.62 -4.85
CA TRP A 233 -16.34 19.71 -3.69
C TRP A 233 -16.93 20.32 -2.43
N ASP A 234 -17.91 19.63 -1.86
CA ASP A 234 -18.50 19.99 -0.57
C ASP A 234 -17.73 19.34 0.57
N LYS A 235 -17.22 20.15 1.50
CA LYS A 235 -16.57 19.64 2.70
C LYS A 235 -17.60 19.08 3.67
N ILE A 236 -17.47 17.80 4.02
CA ILE A 236 -18.29 17.17 5.05
C ILE A 236 -17.92 17.73 6.43
N LYS A 237 -18.95 18.10 7.21
CA LYS A 237 -18.77 18.71 8.53
C LYS A 237 -18.49 17.64 9.58
N ILE A 238 -17.27 17.63 10.09
CA ILE A 238 -16.87 16.83 11.25
C ILE A 238 -17.14 17.63 12.53
N GLY A 239 -17.87 17.02 13.46
CA GLY A 239 -18.27 17.67 14.69
C GLY A 239 -17.24 17.58 15.81
N THR A 240 -17.63 17.96 17.02
CA THR A 240 -16.76 18.02 18.21
C THR A 240 -17.26 17.15 19.35
N LYS A 241 -18.41 16.48 19.19
CA LYS A 241 -18.87 15.54 20.21
C LYS A 241 -17.89 14.38 20.31
N LYS A 242 -17.42 14.14 21.54
CA LYS A 242 -16.51 13.05 21.87
C LYS A 242 -17.10 11.72 21.39
N ASN A 243 -16.27 10.89 20.79
CA ASN A 243 -16.61 9.54 20.31
C ASN A 243 -17.78 9.48 19.31
N LYS A 244 -18.00 10.56 18.56
CA LYS A 244 -19.08 10.66 17.56
C LYS A 244 -18.60 11.10 16.17
N ASN A 245 -17.28 11.12 15.97
CA ASN A 245 -16.66 11.58 14.75
C ASN A 245 -15.30 10.90 14.55
N PRO A 246 -14.90 10.62 13.31
CA PRO A 246 -13.54 10.18 13.02
C PRO A 246 -12.51 11.19 13.49
N ILE A 247 -11.34 10.69 13.89
CA ILE A 247 -10.16 11.49 14.23
C ILE A 247 -8.95 10.92 13.50
N GLY A 248 -8.03 11.78 13.07
CA GLY A 248 -6.87 11.39 12.28
C GLY A 248 -7.05 11.52 10.77
N TYR A 249 -5.98 11.24 10.04
CA TYR A 249 -6.01 11.22 8.58
C TYR A 249 -6.72 9.99 8.07
N ILE A 250 -7.60 10.16 7.09
CA ILE A 250 -8.28 9.05 6.42
C ILE A 250 -7.33 8.48 5.36
N TYR A 251 -6.92 7.22 5.53
CA TYR A 251 -6.07 6.50 4.59
C TYR A 251 -6.88 5.56 3.69
N GLY A 252 -8.02 5.08 4.17
CA GLY A 252 -8.93 4.21 3.43
C GLY A 252 -10.38 4.64 3.61
N MET A 253 -11.18 4.44 2.55
CA MET A 253 -12.61 4.75 2.54
C MET A 253 -13.32 3.78 1.61
N VAL A 254 -14.43 3.20 2.06
CA VAL A 254 -15.18 2.20 1.31
C VAL A 254 -16.67 2.26 1.64
N SER A 255 -17.51 2.09 0.62
CA SER A 255 -18.93 1.84 0.78
C SER A 255 -19.15 0.36 1.12
N PHE A 256 -19.68 0.08 2.31
CA PHE A 256 -19.95 -1.28 2.78
C PHE A 256 -21.21 -1.28 3.64
N ASN A 257 -22.07 -2.27 3.48
CA ASN A 257 -23.31 -2.40 4.26
C ASN A 257 -24.16 -1.11 4.26
N GLU A 258 -24.32 -0.51 3.06
CA GLU A 258 -25.06 0.76 2.83
C GLU A 258 -24.56 1.96 3.63
N LYS A 259 -23.34 1.88 4.17
CA LYS A 259 -22.70 2.93 4.97
C LYS A 259 -21.33 3.25 4.43
N LEU A 260 -20.85 4.45 4.76
CA LEU A 260 -19.49 4.86 4.45
C LEU A 260 -18.58 4.51 5.63
N TYR A 261 -17.61 3.63 5.39
CA TYR A 261 -16.56 3.29 6.34
C TYR A 261 -15.29 4.09 6.01
N VAL A 262 -14.62 4.60 7.04
CA VAL A 262 -13.32 5.27 6.92
C VAL A 262 -12.34 4.67 7.92
N ALA A 263 -11.12 4.41 7.47
CA ALA A 263 -10.02 4.00 8.33
C ALA A 263 -9.05 5.16 8.52
N THR A 264 -8.78 5.52 9.77
CA THR A 264 -7.99 6.70 10.14
C THR A 264 -6.71 6.34 10.89
N SER A 265 -5.64 7.07 10.60
CA SER A 265 -4.39 6.96 11.35
C SER A 265 -4.51 7.62 12.71
N HIS A 266 -3.89 7.06 13.74
CA HIS A 266 -3.90 7.66 15.07
C HIS A 266 -2.69 7.21 15.89
N TYR A 267 -2.13 8.12 16.71
CA TYR A 267 -0.89 7.88 17.46
C TYR A 267 -1.00 6.75 18.50
N GLU A 268 -2.20 6.55 19.04
CA GLU A 268 -2.52 5.42 19.94
C GLU A 268 -2.83 4.11 19.20
N GLY A 269 -2.62 4.06 17.89
CA GLY A 269 -3.09 3.00 17.00
C GLY A 269 -4.33 3.42 16.23
N MET A 270 -4.40 2.99 14.97
CA MET A 270 -5.41 3.32 13.97
C MET A 270 -6.83 3.03 14.44
N GLN A 271 -7.79 3.66 13.76
CA GLN A 271 -9.20 3.50 14.02
C GLN A 271 -9.99 3.20 12.74
N VAL A 272 -11.16 2.59 12.91
CA VAL A 272 -12.17 2.45 11.86
C VAL A 272 -13.48 3.04 12.36
N TRP A 273 -14.09 3.88 11.53
CA TRP A 273 -15.35 4.54 11.79
C TRP A 273 -16.33 4.26 10.66
N ARG A 274 -17.62 4.33 10.95
CA ARG A 274 -18.66 4.33 9.93
C ARG A 274 -19.72 5.38 10.21
N THR A 275 -20.43 5.78 9.17
CA THR A 275 -21.65 6.57 9.30
C THR A 275 -22.76 5.76 9.96
N ASN A 276 -23.63 6.41 10.74
CA ASN A 276 -24.82 5.74 11.27
C ASN A 276 -25.94 5.66 10.22
N LYS A 277 -26.12 6.74 9.47
CA LYS A 277 -26.97 6.83 8.30
C LYS A 277 -26.18 6.49 7.02
N SER A 278 -26.88 6.50 5.90
CA SER A 278 -26.27 6.32 4.59
C SER A 278 -25.26 7.44 4.31
N ASP A 279 -25.69 8.70 4.31
CA ASP A 279 -24.78 9.83 4.10
C ASP A 279 -24.08 10.29 5.40
N PRO A 280 -22.82 10.77 5.33
CA PRO A 280 -22.12 11.37 6.46
C PRO A 280 -22.81 12.58 7.07
N GLU A 281 -23.02 12.55 8.40
CA GLU A 281 -23.55 13.68 9.16
C GLU A 281 -22.61 14.07 10.32
N LYS A 282 -22.71 15.33 10.74
CA LYS A 282 -21.93 15.89 11.85
C LYS A 282 -22.33 15.18 13.15
N ASP A 283 -21.34 14.73 13.93
CA ASP A 283 -21.55 14.08 15.23
C ASP A 283 -22.40 12.78 15.17
N ASP A 284 -22.48 12.12 14.00
CA ASP A 284 -23.30 10.92 13.79
C ASP A 284 -22.50 9.74 13.20
N TRP A 285 -21.37 9.43 13.85
CA TRP A 285 -20.51 8.30 13.51
C TRP A 285 -20.44 7.29 14.65
N THR A 286 -20.17 6.03 14.29
CA THR A 286 -19.85 4.95 15.24
C THR A 286 -18.40 4.53 15.06
N LEU A 287 -17.67 4.46 16.18
CA LEU A 287 -16.33 3.88 16.27
C LEU A 287 -16.46 2.35 16.27
N ILE A 288 -15.78 1.69 15.33
CA ILE A 288 -15.85 0.25 15.12
C ILE A 288 -14.61 -0.46 15.66
N LEU A 289 -13.46 0.20 15.53
CA LEU A 289 -12.16 -0.32 15.93
C LEU A 289 -11.31 0.85 16.41
N ASP A 290 -10.62 0.70 17.52
CA ASP A 290 -9.63 1.67 17.99
C ASP A 290 -8.35 1.04 18.54
N LYS A 291 -7.43 1.90 18.94
CA LYS A 291 -6.17 1.53 19.61
C LYS A 291 -5.36 0.49 18.82
N GLY A 292 -5.42 0.57 17.48
CA GLY A 292 -4.71 -0.33 16.58
C GLY A 292 -5.13 -1.80 16.70
N ALA A 293 -6.38 -2.04 17.13
CA ALA A 293 -6.91 -3.38 17.41
C ALA A 293 -6.08 -4.16 18.45
N GLY A 294 -5.75 -3.48 19.56
CA GLY A 294 -5.00 -4.05 20.67
C GLY A 294 -3.47 -3.94 20.56
N ASP A 295 -2.95 -3.33 19.48
CA ASP A 295 -1.54 -3.02 19.31
C ASP A 295 -1.33 -1.54 18.94
N LYS A 296 -0.73 -0.75 19.84
CA LYS A 296 -0.45 0.68 19.62
C LYS A 296 0.42 0.90 18.39
N ALA A 297 1.28 -0.07 18.04
CA ALA A 297 2.17 0.03 16.89
C ALA A 297 1.40 0.07 15.56
N ASN A 298 0.17 -0.43 15.48
CA ASN A 298 -0.65 -0.38 14.27
C ASN A 298 -1.26 1.02 14.07
N GLN A 299 -0.48 2.02 13.70
CA GLN A 299 -0.88 3.43 13.65
C GLN A 299 -1.52 3.86 12.32
N VAL A 300 -1.28 3.14 11.23
CA VAL A 300 -1.72 3.54 9.88
C VAL A 300 -2.53 2.41 9.22
N PRO A 301 -3.77 2.68 8.77
CA PRO A 301 -4.57 1.70 8.02
C PRO A 301 -4.43 1.91 6.51
N LEU A 302 -3.46 1.25 5.87
CA LEU A 302 -3.08 1.55 4.48
C LEU A 302 -4.05 1.04 3.41
N SER A 303 -4.91 0.08 3.74
CA SER A 303 -5.79 -0.55 2.77
C SER A 303 -7.11 -0.98 3.41
N MET A 304 -8.16 -0.97 2.57
CA MET A 304 -9.47 -1.50 2.89
C MET A 304 -10.00 -2.28 1.68
N GLY A 305 -10.67 -3.40 1.91
CA GLY A 305 -11.30 -4.20 0.85
C GLY A 305 -12.46 -5.02 1.37
N VAL A 306 -13.49 -5.20 0.54
CA VAL A 306 -14.67 -5.98 0.89
C VAL A 306 -14.59 -7.35 0.24
N TYR A 307 -14.89 -8.40 1.01
CA TYR A 307 -14.94 -9.77 0.53
C TYR A 307 -15.94 -10.59 1.34
N LYS A 308 -16.82 -11.34 0.63
CA LYS A 308 -17.86 -12.19 1.23
C LYS A 308 -18.54 -11.55 2.43
N GLU A 309 -19.12 -10.38 2.22
CA GLU A 309 -19.87 -9.64 3.24
C GLU A 309 -19.06 -9.19 4.46
N HIS A 310 -17.74 -9.15 4.36
CA HIS A 310 -16.86 -8.62 5.39
C HIS A 310 -15.98 -7.51 4.82
N LEU A 311 -15.64 -6.57 5.68
CA LEU A 311 -14.67 -5.53 5.42
C LEU A 311 -13.32 -5.92 6.04
N TYR A 312 -12.25 -5.87 5.26
CA TYR A 312 -10.89 -6.12 5.70
C TYR A 312 -10.10 -4.82 5.73
N VAL A 313 -9.24 -4.67 6.73
CA VAL A 313 -8.39 -3.48 6.94
C VAL A 313 -6.95 -3.93 7.20
N GLY A 314 -6.02 -3.44 6.38
CA GLY A 314 -4.59 -3.66 6.57
C GLY A 314 -4.01 -2.60 7.50
N ALA A 315 -3.33 -3.03 8.57
CA ALA A 315 -2.76 -2.16 9.58
C ALA A 315 -1.24 -2.29 9.64
N THR A 316 -0.55 -1.17 9.81
CA THR A 316 0.91 -1.11 9.89
C THR A 316 1.39 -0.07 10.88
N MET A 317 2.66 -0.19 11.26
CA MET A 317 3.42 0.88 11.89
C MET A 317 3.61 2.08 10.96
N GLU A 318 3.73 3.27 11.57
CA GLU A 318 4.07 4.51 10.89
C GLU A 318 5.53 4.46 10.40
N LEU A 319 5.73 4.06 9.14
CA LEU A 319 7.08 3.92 8.56
C LEU A 319 7.78 5.25 8.30
N SER A 320 7.16 6.40 8.60
CA SER A 320 7.89 7.67 8.59
C SER A 320 8.94 7.79 9.71
N ASN A 321 8.88 6.91 10.71
CA ASN A 321 9.84 6.89 11.81
C ASN A 321 11.12 6.12 11.41
N ILE A 322 12.28 6.69 11.72
CA ILE A 322 13.58 6.05 11.49
C ILE A 322 13.68 4.69 12.19
N THR A 323 13.06 4.54 13.36
CA THR A 323 13.02 3.27 14.11
C THR A 323 12.28 2.18 13.34
N SER A 324 11.25 2.55 12.57
CA SER A 324 10.47 1.61 11.77
C SER A 324 11.24 0.99 10.62
N PHE A 325 12.31 1.65 10.14
CA PHE A 325 13.23 1.09 9.15
C PHE A 325 14.15 0.01 9.74
N ILE A 326 14.38 0.06 11.06
CA ILE A 326 15.38 -0.75 11.77
C ILE A 326 14.73 -1.92 12.49
N THR A 327 13.54 -1.71 13.08
CA THR A 327 12.74 -2.74 13.76
C THR A 327 11.42 -2.98 13.01
N PRO A 328 11.46 -3.70 11.88
CA PRO A 328 10.26 -3.94 11.08
C PRO A 328 9.24 -4.77 11.88
N LYS A 329 7.97 -4.37 11.78
CA LYS A 329 6.83 -5.14 12.25
C LYS A 329 5.99 -5.50 11.03
N GLY A 330 5.70 -6.78 10.85
CA GLY A 330 4.78 -7.23 9.81
C GLY A 330 3.40 -6.57 9.96
N CYS A 331 2.67 -6.45 8.85
CA CYS A 331 1.32 -5.91 8.87
C CYS A 331 0.34 -6.81 9.63
N ASP A 332 -0.68 -6.22 10.22
CA ASP A 332 -1.85 -6.95 10.69
C ASP A 332 -3.00 -6.82 9.66
N VAL A 333 -3.89 -7.81 9.62
CA VAL A 333 -5.12 -7.77 8.84
C VAL A 333 -6.29 -8.01 9.78
N ILE A 334 -7.21 -7.06 9.84
CA ILE A 334 -8.40 -7.11 10.67
C ILE A 334 -9.63 -7.24 9.77
N ARG A 335 -10.59 -8.10 10.15
CA ARG A 335 -11.87 -8.26 9.47
C ARG A 335 -12.99 -7.72 10.34
N ILE A 336 -13.97 -7.06 9.71
CA ILE A 336 -15.16 -6.46 10.31
C ILE A 336 -16.39 -7.07 9.64
N ASP A 337 -17.33 -7.59 10.42
CA ASP A 337 -18.60 -8.12 9.92
C ASP A 337 -19.68 -7.02 9.76
N LYS A 338 -20.87 -7.39 9.25
CA LYS A 338 -22.00 -6.47 9.07
C LYS A 338 -22.57 -5.90 10.38
N ASN A 339 -22.32 -6.57 11.50
CA ASN A 339 -22.74 -6.16 12.84
C ASN A 339 -21.65 -5.36 13.56
N ASP A 340 -20.57 -5.01 12.84
CA ASP A 340 -19.43 -4.23 13.32
C ASP A 340 -18.57 -4.94 14.37
N ASN A 341 -18.66 -6.26 14.47
CA ASN A 341 -17.69 -7.03 15.24
C ASN A 341 -16.42 -7.16 14.43
N TRP A 342 -15.27 -6.93 15.06
CA TRP A 342 -13.97 -7.10 14.43
C TRP A 342 -13.21 -8.29 14.99
N GLN A 343 -12.41 -8.92 14.14
CA GLN A 343 -11.58 -10.09 14.45
C GLN A 343 -10.22 -9.96 13.78
N LEU A 344 -9.17 -10.35 14.50
CA LEU A 344 -7.82 -10.42 13.94
C LEU A 344 -7.74 -11.61 12.98
N ILE A 345 -7.37 -11.36 11.73
CA ILE A 345 -7.20 -12.41 10.72
C ILE A 345 -5.74 -12.78 10.55
N VAL A 346 -4.86 -11.80 10.42
CA VAL A 346 -3.40 -11.97 10.39
C VAL A 346 -2.82 -11.04 11.45
N GLY A 347 -1.98 -11.57 12.34
CA GLY A 347 -1.38 -10.78 13.41
C GLY A 347 -1.00 -11.62 14.61
N GLY A 348 0.11 -11.27 15.27
CA GLY A 348 0.61 -11.96 16.46
C GLY A 348 0.28 -11.26 17.77
N GLU A 349 1.05 -11.61 18.80
CA GLU A 349 1.11 -10.84 20.05
C GLU A 349 1.41 -9.36 19.75
N PRO A 350 0.72 -8.43 20.43
CA PRO A 350 0.90 -7.01 20.14
C PRO A 350 2.31 -6.57 20.51
N LEU A 351 2.93 -5.76 19.66
CA LEU A 351 4.23 -5.18 19.95
C LEU A 351 4.15 -4.27 21.18
N ILE A 352 3.13 -3.40 21.19
CA ILE A 352 2.76 -2.55 22.32
C ILE A 352 1.28 -2.77 22.62
N ALA A 353 1.00 -3.59 23.64
CA ALA A 353 -0.36 -3.94 24.02
C ALA A 353 -1.21 -2.72 24.38
N THR A 354 -2.44 -2.68 23.88
CA THR A 354 -3.46 -1.69 24.25
C THR A 354 -4.74 -2.39 24.68
N LYS A 355 -5.65 -1.63 25.31
CA LYS A 355 -7.02 -2.06 25.60
C LYS A 355 -7.98 -1.28 24.71
N PRO A 356 -8.46 -1.85 23.59
CA PRO A 356 -9.48 -1.22 22.77
C PRO A 356 -10.72 -0.87 23.58
N SER A 357 -11.41 0.21 23.20
CA SER A 357 -12.70 0.56 23.80
C SER A 357 -13.87 -0.20 23.17
N VAL A 358 -13.64 -0.80 21.99
CA VAL A 358 -14.59 -1.61 21.24
C VAL A 358 -13.91 -2.90 20.81
N GLY A 359 -14.51 -4.05 21.14
CA GLY A 359 -13.95 -5.38 20.89
C GLY A 359 -12.66 -5.67 21.68
N GLU A 360 -12.05 -6.82 21.40
CA GLU A 360 -10.85 -7.31 22.09
C GLU A 360 -9.90 -8.00 21.10
N ARG A 361 -8.59 -7.85 21.33
CA ARG A 361 -7.59 -8.54 20.50
C ARG A 361 -7.52 -10.01 20.91
N GLY A 362 -8.14 -10.86 20.10
CA GLY A 362 -7.95 -12.31 20.17
C GLY A 362 -6.71 -12.79 19.40
N LYS A 363 -6.49 -14.11 19.41
CA LYS A 363 -5.56 -14.77 18.48
C LYS A 363 -6.05 -14.61 17.04
N SER A 364 -5.12 -14.59 16.09
CA SER A 364 -5.47 -14.53 14.67
C SER A 364 -6.26 -15.77 14.26
N LEU A 365 -7.35 -15.57 13.51
CA LEU A 365 -8.19 -16.67 13.04
C LEU A 365 -7.50 -17.53 11.98
N SER A 366 -6.52 -16.97 11.25
CA SER A 366 -5.72 -17.72 10.27
C SER A 366 -4.63 -18.57 10.92
N GLY A 367 -4.29 -18.32 12.19
CA GLY A 367 -3.08 -18.84 12.82
C GLY A 367 -1.78 -18.17 12.37
N LEU A 368 -1.83 -17.21 11.41
CA LEU A 368 -0.66 -16.48 10.93
C LEU A 368 -0.34 -15.29 11.84
N MET A 369 0.95 -15.11 12.12
CA MET A 369 1.54 -13.93 12.75
C MET A 369 1.54 -12.74 11.78
N SER A 370 1.88 -11.56 12.31
CA SER A 370 1.99 -10.32 11.56
C SER A 370 2.89 -10.46 10.33
N GLY A 371 2.48 -9.86 9.21
CA GLY A 371 3.16 -9.94 7.92
C GLY A 371 3.05 -11.31 7.24
N PHE A 372 2.00 -12.08 7.57
CA PHE A 372 1.83 -13.45 7.10
C PHE A 372 3.02 -14.33 7.50
N ASN A 373 3.45 -14.22 8.76
CA ASN A 373 4.68 -14.82 9.32
C ASN A 373 6.01 -14.25 8.79
N ASN A 374 5.98 -13.21 7.94
CA ASN A 374 7.18 -12.51 7.49
C ASN A 374 7.18 -11.07 8.06
N PRO A 375 8.03 -10.74 9.06
CA PRO A 375 8.03 -9.42 9.68
C PRO A 375 8.46 -8.30 8.72
N LEU A 376 9.10 -8.64 7.60
CA LEU A 376 9.47 -7.69 6.55
C LEU A 376 8.31 -7.37 5.60
N ASN A 377 7.24 -8.17 5.59
CA ASN A 377 5.97 -7.81 4.96
C ASN A 377 5.24 -6.77 5.81
N VAL A 378 5.77 -5.55 5.81
CA VAL A 378 5.35 -4.46 6.70
C VAL A 378 3.98 -3.91 6.35
N TYR A 379 3.55 -4.05 5.09
CA TYR A 379 2.22 -3.60 4.63
C TYR A 379 1.38 -4.75 4.09
N ALA A 380 0.09 -4.74 4.43
CA ALA A 380 -0.98 -5.31 3.61
C ALA A 380 -1.46 -4.18 2.69
N TRP A 381 -0.76 -3.95 1.59
CA TRP A 381 -0.82 -2.69 0.85
C TRP A 381 -2.08 -2.55 0.00
N GLN A 382 -2.62 -3.66 -0.50
CA GLN A 382 -3.85 -3.71 -1.28
C GLN A 382 -4.67 -4.93 -0.86
N ILE A 383 -5.98 -4.76 -0.77
CA ILE A 383 -6.93 -5.83 -0.46
C ILE A 383 -8.02 -5.79 -1.53
N LYS A 384 -8.16 -6.87 -2.29
CA LYS A 384 -9.04 -6.89 -3.45
C LYS A 384 -9.68 -8.26 -3.61
N GLU A 385 -10.96 -8.29 -3.95
CA GLU A 385 -11.63 -9.52 -4.40
C GLU A 385 -11.37 -9.73 -5.89
N HIS A 386 -11.11 -10.97 -6.29
CA HIS A 386 -11.01 -11.42 -7.67
C HIS A 386 -11.37 -12.91 -7.76
N ASP A 387 -12.24 -13.28 -8.69
CA ASP A 387 -12.65 -14.66 -8.96
C ASP A 387 -13.05 -15.47 -7.71
N GLY A 388 -13.84 -14.86 -6.83
CA GLY A 388 -14.33 -15.50 -5.61
C GLY A 388 -13.23 -15.78 -4.60
N LYS A 389 -12.12 -15.04 -4.67
CA LYS A 389 -10.99 -15.10 -3.74
C LYS A 389 -10.64 -13.70 -3.25
N LEU A 390 -10.22 -13.63 -2.00
CA LEU A 390 -9.57 -12.45 -1.44
C LEU A 390 -8.10 -12.46 -1.80
N LEU A 391 -7.59 -11.35 -2.31
CA LEU A 391 -6.18 -11.11 -2.60
C LEU A 391 -5.63 -10.02 -1.68
N ILE A 392 -4.46 -10.25 -1.10
CA ILE A 392 -3.74 -9.26 -0.29
C ILE A 392 -2.30 -9.17 -0.75
N GLY A 393 -1.92 -8.01 -1.30
CA GLY A 393 -0.56 -7.73 -1.76
C GLY A 393 0.27 -7.06 -0.68
N THR A 394 1.54 -7.45 -0.53
CA THR A 394 2.41 -6.94 0.54
C THR A 394 3.39 -5.85 0.09
N LEU A 395 4.10 -5.26 1.06
CA LEU A 395 5.38 -4.57 0.86
C LEU A 395 6.45 -5.31 1.66
N ASP A 396 7.47 -5.84 0.99
CA ASP A 396 8.66 -6.43 1.59
C ASP A 396 9.78 -5.39 1.81
N HIS A 397 10.04 -5.07 3.08
CA HIS A 397 11.06 -4.10 3.48
C HIS A 397 12.51 -4.62 3.32
N GLY A 398 12.69 -5.93 3.12
CA GLY A 398 13.99 -6.60 3.11
C GLY A 398 14.99 -6.03 2.10
N ILE A 399 14.54 -5.72 0.88
CA ILE A 399 15.43 -5.20 -0.18
C ILE A 399 15.96 -3.79 0.14
N THR A 400 15.35 -3.09 1.10
CA THR A 400 15.78 -1.76 1.51
C THR A 400 16.85 -1.79 2.61
N MET A 401 17.16 -2.95 3.20
CA MET A 401 18.07 -3.02 4.34
C MET A 401 19.51 -2.62 3.96
N GLU A 402 20.03 -3.15 2.85
CA GLU A 402 21.37 -2.79 2.34
C GLU A 402 21.47 -1.30 1.98
N PRO A 403 20.53 -0.74 1.20
CA PRO A 403 20.38 0.69 1.05
C PRO A 403 20.43 1.54 2.32
N VAL A 404 19.62 1.17 3.32
CA VAL A 404 19.51 1.92 4.56
C VAL A 404 20.83 1.84 5.33
N LEU A 405 21.49 0.68 5.36
CA LEU A 405 22.82 0.53 5.94
C LEU A 405 23.83 1.49 5.30
N GLU A 406 23.89 1.55 3.97
CA GLU A 406 24.80 2.45 3.26
C GLU A 406 24.54 3.92 3.62
N ILE A 407 23.26 4.32 3.64
CA ILE A 407 22.85 5.67 4.05
C ILE A 407 23.28 5.95 5.50
N CYS A 408 23.06 5.02 6.43
CA CYS A 408 23.43 5.16 7.83
C CYS A 408 24.95 5.31 8.01
N ILE A 409 25.76 4.53 7.29
CA ILE A 409 27.22 4.60 7.34
C ILE A 409 27.72 5.96 6.83
N LYS A 410 27.24 6.42 5.67
CA LYS A 410 27.65 7.70 5.08
C LYS A 410 27.22 8.90 5.92
N ASN A 411 26.05 8.82 6.55
CA ASN A 411 25.40 9.93 7.24
C ASN A 411 25.41 9.78 8.76
N LYS A 412 26.45 9.16 9.32
CA LYS A 412 26.49 8.75 10.73
C LYS A 412 26.21 9.89 11.73
N GLU A 413 26.81 11.07 11.51
CA GLU A 413 26.59 12.25 12.37
C GLU A 413 25.20 12.85 12.21
N LEU A 414 24.66 12.83 10.99
CA LEU A 414 23.27 13.24 10.74
C LEU A 414 22.29 12.28 11.41
N LEU A 415 22.55 10.97 11.34
CA LEU A 415 21.77 9.96 12.05
C LEU A 415 21.81 10.20 13.56
N ARG A 416 23.00 10.47 14.14
CA ARG A 416 23.15 10.83 15.56
C ARG A 416 22.26 12.01 15.93
N TYR A 417 22.36 13.10 15.18
CA TYR A 417 21.53 14.29 15.38
C TYR A 417 20.03 13.99 15.30
N LEU A 418 19.58 13.19 14.32
CA LEU A 418 18.17 12.83 14.16
C LEU A 418 17.64 11.97 15.32
N LEU A 419 18.45 11.05 15.84
CA LEU A 419 18.12 10.22 17.00
C LEU A 419 18.01 11.07 18.28
N GLU A 420 19.01 11.92 18.54
CA GLU A 420 19.04 12.84 19.69
C GLU A 420 17.86 13.82 19.66
N LYS A 421 17.59 14.44 18.50
CA LYS A 421 16.46 15.35 18.30
C LYS A 421 15.12 14.69 18.62
N ARG A 422 15.01 13.38 18.35
CA ARG A 422 13.81 12.59 18.63
C ARG A 422 13.81 12.00 20.03
N GLY A 423 14.90 12.06 20.79
CA GLY A 423 15.01 11.45 22.12
C GLY A 423 15.17 9.93 22.10
N ILE A 424 15.61 9.37 20.96
CA ILE A 424 15.83 7.92 20.80
C ILE A 424 17.19 7.57 21.42
N LYS A 425 17.18 6.70 22.43
CA LYS A 425 18.37 6.30 23.21
C LYS A 425 19.13 5.12 22.58
N VAL A 426 19.55 5.28 21.33
CA VAL A 426 20.31 4.27 20.57
C VAL A 426 21.43 4.98 19.84
N SER A 427 22.63 4.41 19.83
CA SER A 427 23.73 4.97 19.04
C SER A 427 23.60 4.61 17.55
N PRO A 428 24.07 5.47 16.62
CA PRO A 428 24.22 5.10 15.21
C PRO A 428 24.98 3.80 15.00
N GLU A 429 26.00 3.53 15.83
CA GLU A 429 26.79 2.31 15.82
C GLU A 429 25.93 1.06 16.07
N GLU A 430 25.07 1.08 17.08
CA GLU A 430 24.14 -0.02 17.38
C GLU A 430 23.17 -0.28 16.22
N ILE A 431 22.69 0.78 15.56
CA ILE A 431 21.80 0.65 14.40
C ILE A 431 22.53 0.00 13.21
N ILE A 432 23.75 0.47 12.93
CA ILE A 432 24.58 -0.07 11.84
C ILE A 432 24.88 -1.55 12.10
N GLU A 433 25.29 -1.91 13.32
CA GLU A 433 25.56 -3.30 13.71
C GLU A 433 24.31 -4.18 13.54
N GLN A 434 23.14 -3.70 13.95
CA GLN A 434 21.88 -4.43 13.79
C GLN A 434 21.51 -4.65 12.33
N LEU A 435 21.70 -3.65 11.47
CA LEU A 435 21.46 -3.76 10.03
C LEU A 435 22.45 -4.76 9.39
N GLU A 436 23.73 -4.71 9.74
CA GLU A 436 24.76 -5.65 9.27
C GLU A 436 24.42 -7.11 9.64
N ILE A 437 24.03 -7.35 10.89
CA ILE A 437 23.59 -8.67 11.36
C ILE A 437 22.35 -9.13 10.59
N THR A 438 21.39 -8.23 10.38
CA THR A 438 20.15 -8.52 9.64
C THR A 438 20.44 -8.93 8.21
N ILE A 439 21.21 -8.12 7.48
CA ILE A 439 21.60 -8.38 6.10
C ILE A 439 22.37 -9.70 6.00
N LYS A 440 23.29 -9.97 6.93
CA LYS A 440 24.02 -11.24 6.98
C LYS A 440 23.07 -12.43 7.13
N LYS A 441 22.12 -12.36 8.06
CA LYS A 441 21.13 -13.43 8.26
C LYS A 441 20.22 -13.62 7.04
N LEU A 442 19.76 -12.54 6.41
CA LEU A 442 18.95 -12.61 5.19
C LEU A 442 19.72 -13.32 4.05
N LYS A 443 21.02 -13.07 3.93
CA LYS A 443 21.89 -13.77 2.98
C LYS A 443 22.08 -15.25 3.33
N GLU A 444 22.28 -15.56 4.61
CA GLU A 444 22.45 -16.96 5.08
C GLU A 444 21.23 -17.84 4.79
N ILE A 445 20.03 -17.27 4.79
CA ILE A 445 18.78 -17.99 4.53
C ILE A 445 18.30 -17.91 3.07
N ASP A 446 19.09 -17.31 2.17
CA ASP A 446 18.69 -17.03 0.78
C ASP A 446 17.30 -16.35 0.71
N TYR A 447 17.16 -15.24 1.45
CA TYR A 447 15.86 -14.58 1.63
C TYR A 447 15.22 -14.20 0.28
N PRO A 448 13.95 -14.56 0.06
CA PRO A 448 13.28 -14.39 -1.24
C PRO A 448 12.69 -12.98 -1.39
N TYR A 449 13.57 -11.99 -1.58
CA TYR A 449 13.21 -10.58 -1.71
C TYR A 449 12.11 -10.28 -2.74
N GLY A 450 11.30 -9.28 -2.42
CA GLY A 450 10.21 -8.77 -3.25
C GLY A 450 8.86 -9.02 -2.60
N PHE A 451 7.83 -8.31 -3.04
CA PHE A 451 6.50 -8.49 -2.45
C PHE A 451 5.95 -9.90 -2.68
N ASP A 452 5.00 -10.27 -1.83
CA ASP A 452 4.16 -11.44 -1.97
C ASP A 452 2.70 -11.04 -2.24
N LEU A 453 1.95 -11.90 -2.93
CA LEU A 453 0.50 -11.85 -3.02
C LEU A 453 -0.09 -13.06 -2.31
N TYR A 454 -0.96 -12.82 -1.33
CA TYR A 454 -1.69 -13.87 -0.62
C TYR A 454 -3.11 -13.99 -1.15
N THR A 455 -3.61 -15.22 -1.20
CA THR A 455 -4.99 -15.53 -1.61
C THR A 455 -5.73 -16.33 -0.56
N SER A 456 -7.04 -16.09 -0.43
CA SER A 456 -7.93 -16.86 0.45
C SER A 456 -9.31 -17.06 -0.17
N LYS A 457 -9.85 -18.28 -0.07
CA LYS A 457 -11.22 -18.61 -0.51
C LYS A 457 -12.28 -18.36 0.57
N ASP A 458 -11.93 -18.43 1.84
CA ASP A 458 -12.85 -18.21 2.96
C ASP A 458 -12.60 -16.88 3.69
N GLY A 459 -11.54 -16.18 3.31
CA GLY A 459 -11.12 -14.92 3.92
C GLY A 459 -10.52 -15.09 5.30
N ILE A 460 -10.10 -16.31 5.66
CA ILE A 460 -9.43 -16.67 6.92
C ILE A 460 -8.13 -17.41 6.62
N ASN A 461 -8.19 -18.49 5.83
CA ASN A 461 -7.05 -19.32 5.50
C ASN A 461 -6.35 -18.73 4.27
N PHE A 462 -5.14 -18.21 4.46
CA PHE A 462 -4.33 -17.63 3.40
C PHE A 462 -3.23 -18.57 2.98
N LYS A 463 -2.99 -18.58 1.67
CA LYS A 463 -1.77 -19.13 1.10
C LYS A 463 -1.18 -18.10 0.14
N PRO A 464 0.13 -18.05 -0.04
CA PRO A 464 0.70 -17.17 -1.03
C PRO A 464 0.50 -17.75 -2.43
N CYS A 465 0.37 -16.87 -3.43
CA CYS A 465 0.12 -17.24 -4.83
C CYS A 465 1.04 -16.52 -5.82
N ILE A 466 1.68 -15.43 -5.40
CA ILE A 466 2.78 -14.79 -6.13
C ILE A 466 3.85 -14.47 -5.09
N TYR A 467 5.11 -14.65 -5.47
CA TYR A 467 6.27 -14.46 -4.60
C TYR A 467 7.36 -13.67 -5.31
N LYS A 468 8.35 -13.22 -4.54
CA LYS A 468 9.62 -12.70 -5.04
C LYS A 468 9.45 -11.56 -6.04
N GLY A 469 8.44 -10.70 -5.81
CA GLY A 469 8.18 -9.53 -6.63
C GLY A 469 7.97 -9.85 -8.11
N LEU A 470 7.30 -10.96 -8.45
CA LEU A 470 7.08 -11.41 -9.83
C LEU A 470 8.37 -11.76 -10.59
N GLY A 471 9.37 -12.28 -9.87
CA GLY A 471 10.69 -12.61 -10.42
C GLY A 471 11.66 -11.43 -10.45
N ASN A 472 11.24 -10.25 -10.01
CA ASN A 472 12.09 -9.08 -9.84
C ASN A 472 12.14 -8.70 -8.35
N LYS A 473 13.29 -8.93 -7.69
CA LYS A 473 13.47 -8.65 -6.26
C LYS A 473 13.34 -7.16 -5.89
N GLN A 474 13.54 -6.26 -6.85
CA GLN A 474 13.39 -4.82 -6.65
C GLN A 474 11.93 -4.38 -6.64
N ASN A 475 11.00 -5.22 -7.13
CA ASN A 475 9.57 -5.05 -6.88
C ASN A 475 9.25 -5.41 -5.42
N TYR A 476 9.53 -4.49 -4.53
CA TYR A 476 9.27 -4.67 -3.11
C TYR A 476 7.81 -4.48 -2.70
N GLY A 477 6.92 -4.07 -3.61
CA GLY A 477 5.53 -3.76 -3.27
C GLY A 477 4.51 -4.09 -4.35
N SER A 478 3.46 -4.80 -3.97
CA SER A 478 2.22 -4.93 -4.76
C SER A 478 1.37 -3.67 -4.55
N ARG A 479 1.74 -2.59 -5.25
CA ARG A 479 1.22 -1.26 -4.96
C ARG A 479 -0.24 -1.08 -5.34
N ILE A 480 -0.70 -1.68 -6.43
CA ILE A 480 -2.10 -1.63 -6.89
C ILE A 480 -2.55 -3.02 -7.33
N LEU A 481 -3.75 -3.42 -6.87
CA LEU A 481 -4.52 -4.53 -7.42
C LEU A 481 -5.80 -3.95 -8.02
N TYR A 482 -5.94 -4.06 -9.35
CA TYR A 482 -7.11 -3.56 -10.07
C TYR A 482 -7.77 -4.70 -10.83
N VAL A 483 -9.09 -4.82 -10.72
CA VAL A 483 -9.88 -5.77 -11.51
C VAL A 483 -10.65 -4.95 -12.52
N GLY A 484 -10.35 -5.16 -13.81
CA GLY A 484 -11.02 -4.44 -14.89
C GLY A 484 -12.40 -5.01 -15.25
N ASP A 485 -13.12 -4.32 -16.13
CA ASP A 485 -14.48 -4.63 -16.57
C ASP A 485 -14.56 -6.02 -17.27
N GLU A 486 -13.45 -6.50 -17.83
CA GLU A 486 -13.31 -7.85 -18.40
C GLU A 486 -13.01 -8.93 -17.35
N ASN A 487 -13.11 -8.60 -16.06
CA ASN A 487 -12.76 -9.46 -14.93
C ASN A 487 -11.35 -10.04 -15.06
N LYS A 488 -10.39 -9.17 -15.42
CA LYS A 488 -8.95 -9.50 -15.43
C LYS A 488 -8.27 -8.76 -14.29
N LEU A 489 -7.42 -9.47 -13.56
CA LEU A 489 -6.55 -8.85 -12.56
C LEU A 489 -5.38 -8.12 -13.23
N TYR A 490 -5.13 -6.90 -12.76
CA TYR A 490 -3.95 -6.11 -13.06
C TYR A 490 -3.20 -5.82 -11.77
N ILE A 491 -1.88 -5.92 -11.83
CA ILE A 491 -0.97 -5.68 -10.70
C ILE A 491 -0.02 -4.57 -11.10
N GLY A 492 0.00 -3.50 -10.32
CA GLY A 492 0.98 -2.43 -10.42
C GLY A 492 2.00 -2.52 -9.31
N THR A 493 3.29 -2.47 -9.63
CA THR A 493 4.36 -2.60 -8.63
C THR A 493 4.83 -1.24 -8.11
N ALA A 494 5.47 -1.27 -6.94
CA ALA A 494 6.41 -0.25 -6.52
C ALA A 494 7.82 -0.82 -6.66
N ASN A 495 8.72 -0.05 -7.27
CA ASN A 495 10.13 -0.36 -7.45
C ASN A 495 10.90 0.97 -7.59
N PRO A 496 11.57 1.43 -6.51
CA PRO A 496 12.22 2.73 -6.46
C PRO A 496 13.57 2.76 -7.18
N TYR A 497 14.08 1.59 -7.60
CA TYR A 497 15.43 1.44 -8.14
C TYR A 497 15.41 1.41 -9.66
N GLU A 498 14.49 0.64 -10.25
CA GLU A 498 14.45 0.37 -11.69
C GLU A 498 13.23 1.02 -12.37
N GLY A 499 12.25 1.49 -11.60
CA GLY A 499 10.95 1.92 -12.11
C GLY A 499 9.89 0.82 -11.97
N CYS A 500 8.62 1.22 -11.98
CA CYS A 500 7.51 0.31 -11.74
C CYS A 500 7.18 -0.61 -12.93
N GLU A 501 6.46 -1.68 -12.61
CA GLU A 501 5.97 -2.66 -13.57
C GLU A 501 4.46 -2.76 -13.50
N VAL A 502 3.85 -3.13 -14.63
CA VAL A 502 2.43 -3.41 -14.77
C VAL A 502 2.28 -4.82 -15.32
N TRP A 503 1.48 -5.62 -14.64
CA TRP A 503 1.21 -7.00 -14.99
C TRP A 503 -0.28 -7.21 -15.17
N ARG A 504 -0.64 -8.18 -16.00
CA ARG A 504 -2.02 -8.56 -16.27
C ARG A 504 -2.17 -10.06 -16.24
N GLU A 505 -3.29 -10.52 -15.70
CA GLU A 505 -3.73 -11.89 -15.82
C GLU A 505 -4.01 -12.28 -17.29
N ARG A 506 -3.44 -13.42 -17.69
CA ARG A 506 -3.69 -14.06 -18.97
C ARG A 506 -4.16 -15.50 -18.76
N LYS A 507 -5.02 -15.94 -19.68
CA LYS A 507 -5.39 -17.35 -19.75
C LYS A 507 -4.24 -18.14 -20.34
N ILE A 508 -3.82 -19.20 -19.65
CA ILE A 508 -2.88 -20.19 -20.17
C ILE A 508 -3.61 -21.48 -20.47
N LYS A 509 -3.32 -22.09 -21.62
CA LYS A 509 -3.58 -23.52 -21.84
C LYS A 509 -2.29 -24.24 -21.46
N LEU A 510 -2.34 -25.03 -20.39
CA LEU A 510 -1.15 -25.74 -19.88
C LEU A 510 -0.58 -26.72 -20.92
N SER A 511 -1.43 -27.26 -21.81
CA SER A 511 -1.04 -28.09 -22.96
C SER A 511 -0.08 -27.40 -23.95
N ASN A 512 0.07 -26.08 -23.88
CA ASN A 512 1.01 -25.35 -24.74
C ASN A 512 2.44 -25.33 -24.16
N TYR A 513 2.62 -25.71 -22.89
CA TYR A 513 3.88 -25.64 -22.17
C TYR A 513 4.39 -27.01 -21.72
N PHE A 514 3.52 -28.01 -21.70
CA PHE A 514 3.81 -29.35 -21.23
C PHE A 514 3.20 -30.37 -22.19
N ASP A 515 3.96 -31.41 -22.54
CA ASP A 515 3.50 -32.50 -23.40
C ASP A 515 2.61 -33.49 -22.61
N ASP A 516 1.83 -34.32 -23.31
CA ASP A 516 0.90 -35.29 -22.71
C ASP A 516 1.60 -36.31 -21.78
N GLU A 517 2.89 -36.61 -22.00
CA GLU A 517 3.69 -37.45 -21.09
C GLU A 517 3.95 -36.78 -19.73
N PHE A 518 4.03 -35.44 -19.68
CA PHE A 518 4.26 -34.69 -18.44
C PHE A 518 3.02 -34.70 -17.53
N PHE A 519 1.82 -34.64 -18.11
CA PHE A 519 0.54 -34.73 -17.39
C PHE A 519 0.21 -36.13 -16.88
N ASN A 520 0.84 -37.17 -17.44
CA ASN A 520 0.69 -38.57 -17.02
C ASN A 520 1.74 -39.02 -15.99
N SER A 521 2.58 -38.11 -15.49
CA SER A 521 3.55 -38.42 -14.44
C SER A 521 2.90 -38.41 -13.06
N ASP A 522 3.30 -39.35 -12.18
CA ASP A 522 2.78 -39.51 -10.80
C ASP A 522 2.80 -38.18 -10.00
N PHE A 523 3.69 -37.27 -10.34
CA PHE A 523 3.85 -35.94 -9.73
C PHE A 523 2.62 -35.01 -9.91
N PHE A 524 1.89 -35.10 -11.03
CA PHE A 524 0.72 -34.24 -11.30
C PHE A 524 -0.55 -34.75 -10.63
N CYS A 525 -0.77 -36.07 -10.64
CA CYS A 525 -1.97 -36.70 -10.06
C CYS A 525 -2.06 -36.53 -8.53
N GLU A 526 -0.93 -36.37 -7.84
CA GLU A 526 -0.90 -36.16 -6.39
C GLU A 526 -1.10 -34.69 -5.97
N ASN A 527 -0.79 -33.71 -6.83
CA ASN A 527 -0.68 -32.29 -6.43
C ASN A 527 -1.72 -31.35 -7.06
N ILE A 528 -2.44 -31.79 -8.09
CA ILE A 528 -3.51 -31.04 -8.75
C ILE A 528 -4.68 -32.00 -8.92
N GLU A 529 -5.88 -31.65 -8.42
CA GLU A 529 -7.11 -32.40 -8.71
C GLU A 529 -7.41 -32.31 -10.21
N CYS A 530 -6.78 -33.18 -11.00
CA CYS A 530 -7.11 -33.40 -12.40
C CYS A 530 -8.43 -34.16 -12.45
N LYS A 531 -9.55 -33.45 -12.59
CA LYS A 531 -10.72 -34.05 -13.24
C LYS A 531 -10.46 -34.08 -14.73
N CYS A 532 -10.00 -35.24 -15.21
CA CYS A 532 -10.09 -35.59 -16.62
C CYS A 532 -11.55 -35.92 -16.94
N ASP A 533 -12.16 -35.19 -17.86
CA ASP A 533 -13.36 -35.65 -18.58
C ASP A 533 -12.92 -36.50 -19.79
#